data_AF-A0A6A5VM81-F1
#
_entry.id   AF-A0A6A5VM81-F1
#
_cell.length_a   1.000
_cell.length_b   1.000
_cell.length_c   1.000
_cell.angle_alpha   90.00
_cell.angle_beta   90.00
_cell.angle_gamma   90.00
#
_symmetry.space_group_name_H-M   'P 1'
#
loop_
_entity.id
_entity.type
_entity.pdbx_description
1 polymer ?
#
loop_
_entity_poly.entity_id
_entity_poly.type
_entity_poly.pdbx_seq_one_letter_code
_entity_poly.pdbx_strand_id
1 'polypeptide(L)'
;EKEERRVARERAKEVRDQIKAEQVAARDARKAAQNTRQASTITQRGKRKASKASLIKRKLKQAKGGAAAYPSSLEAALAPPPKVSSRGRAITLLQKLR
;
A
#
# COMPACT_ATOMS: atom_id res chain seq x y z
N GLU A 1 36.75 30.70 40.89
CA GLU A 1 35.95 29.45 41.04
C GLU A 1 34.43 29.57 40.84
N LYS A 2 33.65 30.31 41.66
CA LYS A 2 32.17 30.30 41.54
C LYS A 2 31.64 30.87 40.20
N GLU A 3 32.30 31.89 39.66
CA GLU A 3 31.94 32.48 38.36
C GLU A 3 32.34 31.58 37.19
N GLU A 4 33.52 30.96 37.22
CA GLU A 4 33.98 30.03 36.18
C GLU A 4 33.05 28.82 36.05
N ARG A 5 32.53 28.29 37.17
CA ARG A 5 31.51 27.23 37.16
C ARG A 5 30.18 27.67 36.55
N ARG A 6 29.80 28.95 36.64
CA ARG A 6 28.58 29.47 36.00
C ARG A 6 28.79 29.61 34.49
N VAL A 7 29.93 30.17 34.08
CA VAL A 7 30.30 30.30 32.66
C VAL A 7 30.38 28.94 31.96
N ALA A 8 30.96 27.92 32.62
CA ALA A 8 31.01 26.57 32.07
C ALA A 8 29.61 25.95 31.89
N ARG A 9 28.67 26.24 32.79
CA ARG A 9 27.28 25.77 32.69
C ARG A 9 26.49 26.46 31.59
N GLU A 10 26.71 27.76 31.39
CA GLU A 10 26.08 28.52 30.30
C GLU A 10 26.54 28.00 28.94
N ARG A 11 27.85 27.84 28.73
CA ARG A 11 28.37 27.28 27.48
C ARG A 11 27.86 25.86 27.22
N ALA A 12 27.75 25.04 28.26
CA ALA A 12 27.18 23.70 28.13
C ALA A 12 25.67 23.71 27.79
N LYS A 13 24.93 24.75 28.20
CA LYS A 13 23.53 24.93 27.80
C LYS A 13 23.43 25.39 26.35
N GLU A 14 24.21 26.38 25.95
CA GLU A 14 24.23 26.88 24.57
C GLU A 14 24.55 25.78 23.56
N VAL A 15 25.56 24.95 23.84
CA VAL A 15 25.90 23.80 22.97
C VAL A 15 24.74 22.81 22.86
N ARG A 16 24.04 22.53 23.97
CA ARG A 16 22.88 21.63 23.94
C ARG A 16 21.72 22.22 23.14
N ASP A 17 21.50 23.52 23.24
CA ASP A 17 20.41 24.20 22.55
C ASP A 17 20.71 24.33 21.05
N GLN A 18 21.97 24.54 20.67
CA GLN A 18 22.43 24.46 19.28
C GLN A 18 22.21 23.06 18.68
N ILE A 19 22.64 22.00 19.38
CA ILE A 19 22.44 20.61 18.91
C ILE A 19 20.95 20.27 18.77
N LYS A 20 20.11 20.73 19.70
CA LYS A 20 18.66 20.54 19.60
C LYS A 20 18.07 21.28 18.41
N ALA A 21 18.48 22.53 18.19
CA ALA A 21 18.01 23.32 17.06
C ALA A 21 18.37 22.65 15.73
N GLU A 22 19.60 22.16 15.59
CA GLU A 22 20.05 21.41 14.41
C GLU A 22 19.26 20.11 14.21
N GLN A 23 19.01 19.35 15.30
CA GLN A 23 18.18 18.14 15.19
C GLN A 23 16.74 18.44 14.78
N VAL A 24 16.15 19.52 15.27
CA VAL A 24 14.80 19.94 14.89
C VAL A 24 14.77 20.31 13.41
N ALA A 25 15.73 21.11 12.94
CA ALA A 25 15.86 21.46 11.53
C ALA A 25 16.02 20.22 10.64
N ALA A 26 16.87 19.26 11.05
CA ALA A 26 17.07 18.01 10.32
C ALA A 26 15.79 17.14 10.27
N ARG A 27 15.03 17.09 11.38
CA ARG A 27 13.75 16.37 11.43
C ARG A 27 12.72 17.01 10.52
N ASP A 28 12.64 18.34 10.48
CA ASP A 28 11.65 19.04 9.67
C ASP A 28 11.99 18.95 8.16
N ALA A 29 13.28 19.00 7.80
CA ALA A 29 13.71 18.70 6.44
C ALA A 29 13.32 17.26 6.01
N ARG A 30 13.49 16.27 6.91
CA ARG A 30 13.07 14.88 6.65
C ARG A 30 11.56 14.75 6.48
N LYS A 31 10.76 15.43 7.32
CA LYS A 31 9.30 15.45 7.19
C LYS A 31 8.87 16.06 5.87
N ALA A 32 9.46 17.19 5.48
CA ALA A 32 9.17 17.84 4.20
C ALA A 32 9.43 16.90 3.01
N ALA A 33 10.58 16.22 3.00
CA ALA A 33 10.93 15.25 1.96
C ALA A 33 9.98 14.03 1.93
N GLN A 34 9.50 13.57 3.10
CA GLN A 34 8.50 12.50 3.15
C GLN A 34 7.14 12.97 2.63
N ASN A 35 6.71 14.18 2.98
CA ASN A 35 5.44 14.74 2.53
C ASN A 35 5.40 14.91 1.00
N THR A 36 6.48 15.38 0.38
CA THR A 36 6.56 15.49 -1.09
C THR A 36 6.49 14.11 -1.78
N ARG A 37 7.14 13.10 -1.21
CA ARG A 37 7.06 11.71 -1.68
C ARG A 37 5.65 11.12 -1.53
N GLN A 38 4.96 11.40 -0.44
CA GLN A 38 3.58 10.94 -0.25
C GLN A 38 2.62 11.65 -1.21
N ALA A 39 2.77 12.96 -1.40
CA ALA A 39 1.94 13.73 -2.35
C ALA A 39 2.06 13.20 -3.79
N SER A 40 3.28 12.92 -4.26
CA SER A 40 3.50 12.30 -5.58
C SER A 40 2.91 10.89 -5.68
N THR A 41 2.96 10.11 -4.60
CA THR A 41 2.37 8.76 -4.57
C THR A 41 0.84 8.78 -4.60
N ILE A 42 0.20 9.67 -3.84
CA ILE A 42 -1.26 9.82 -3.79
C ILE A 42 -1.80 10.26 -5.16
N THR A 43 -1.20 11.28 -5.77
CA THR A 43 -1.60 11.77 -7.10
C THR A 43 -1.46 10.68 -8.17
N GLN A 44 -0.39 9.88 -8.14
CA GLN A 44 -0.23 8.75 -9.06
C GLN A 44 -1.28 7.64 -8.81
N ARG A 45 -1.58 7.32 -7.55
CA ARG A 45 -2.59 6.30 -7.19
C ARG A 45 -3.99 6.71 -7.63
N GLY A 46 -4.36 7.99 -7.51
CA GLY A 46 -5.64 8.52 -7.99
C GLY A 46 -5.81 8.31 -9.50
N LYS A 47 -4.80 8.66 -10.30
CA LYS A 47 -4.81 8.42 -11.76
C LYS A 47 -4.93 6.93 -12.12
N ARG A 48 -4.27 6.04 -11.38
CA ARG A 48 -4.39 4.58 -11.56
C ARG A 48 -5.77 4.03 -11.21
N LYS A 49 -6.51 4.65 -10.29
CA LYS A 49 -7.88 4.24 -9.94
C LYS A 49 -8.88 4.74 -10.98
N ALA A 50 -8.74 5.96 -11.46
CA ALA A 50 -9.57 6.51 -12.52
C ALA A 50 -9.45 5.70 -13.84
N SER A 51 -8.22 5.36 -14.25
CA SER A 51 -7.98 4.52 -15.45
C SER A 51 -8.54 3.09 -15.35
N LYS A 52 -8.69 2.54 -14.13
CA LYS A 52 -9.28 1.22 -13.91
C LYS A 52 -10.82 1.24 -13.86
N ALA A 53 -11.45 2.39 -13.66
CA ALA A 53 -12.89 2.50 -13.51
C ALA A 53 -13.66 2.37 -14.83
N SER A 54 -13.00 2.49 -15.99
CA SER A 54 -13.66 2.52 -17.31
C SER A 54 -13.95 1.16 -17.96
N LEU A 55 -13.63 0.04 -17.31
CA LEU A 55 -13.79 -1.30 -17.91
C LEU A 55 -15.10 -2.03 -17.55
N ILE A 56 -15.95 -1.46 -16.70
CA ILE A 56 -17.30 -2.01 -16.47
C ILE A 56 -18.24 -1.42 -17.53
N LYS A 57 -18.04 -1.82 -18.79
CA LYS A 57 -19.02 -1.56 -19.84
C LYS A 57 -20.36 -2.19 -19.41
N ARG A 58 -21.37 -1.33 -19.20
CA ARG A 58 -22.78 -1.72 -19.01
C ARG A 58 -23.15 -2.81 -20.01
N LYS A 59 -23.48 -4.01 -19.53
CA LYS A 59 -24.13 -5.03 -20.37
C LYS A 59 -25.54 -4.54 -20.69
N LEU A 60 -25.76 -3.99 -21.88
CA LEU A 60 -27.11 -3.89 -22.43
C LEU A 60 -27.67 -5.31 -22.53
N LYS A 61 -28.84 -5.53 -21.93
CA LYS A 61 -29.58 -6.79 -22.02
C LYS A 61 -30.05 -6.94 -23.47
N GLN A 62 -29.40 -7.81 -24.23
CA GLN A 62 -29.95 -8.25 -25.51
C GLN A 62 -31.16 -9.14 -25.22
N ALA A 63 -32.33 -8.79 -25.77
CA ALA A 63 -33.50 -9.64 -25.75
C ALA A 63 -33.19 -10.91 -26.57
N LYS A 64 -33.08 -12.07 -25.92
CA LYS A 64 -32.98 -13.36 -26.60
C LYS A 64 -34.31 -14.10 -26.43
N GLY A 65 -34.89 -14.45 -27.58
CA GLY A 65 -36.13 -15.20 -27.74
C GLY A 65 -36.10 -16.58 -27.06
N GLY A 66 -37.31 -17.12 -26.93
CA GLY A 66 -37.69 -18.23 -26.07
C GLY A 66 -37.02 -19.58 -26.31
N ALA A 67 -37.19 -20.42 -25.29
CA ALA A 67 -36.49 -21.64 -24.96
C ALA A 67 -37.00 -22.91 -25.65
N ALA A 68 -36.15 -23.94 -25.69
CA ALA A 68 -36.41 -25.37 -25.38
C ALA A 68 -35.15 -26.20 -25.72
N ALA A 69 -34.80 -27.36 -25.14
CA ALA A 69 -34.83 -27.94 -23.79
C ALA A 69 -34.04 -29.27 -23.90
N TYR A 70 -32.84 -29.35 -23.28
CA TYR A 70 -32.09 -30.53 -22.75
C TYR A 70 -31.93 -31.83 -23.61
N PRO A 71 -31.18 -32.89 -23.19
CA PRO A 71 -30.24 -33.07 -22.06
C PRO A 71 -28.87 -33.68 -22.45
N SER A 72 -27.87 -33.67 -21.56
CA SER A 72 -27.05 -34.87 -21.26
C SER A 72 -26.06 -34.59 -20.13
N SER A 73 -26.00 -35.54 -19.21
CA SER A 73 -25.12 -35.63 -18.05
C SER A 73 -23.64 -35.55 -18.44
N LEU A 74 -22.87 -34.77 -17.69
CA LEU A 74 -21.59 -35.25 -17.19
C LEU A 74 -21.47 -34.77 -15.76
N GLU A 75 -21.53 -35.74 -14.86
CA GLU A 75 -21.08 -35.65 -13.49
C GLU A 75 -19.60 -35.24 -13.52
N ALA A 76 -19.36 -33.93 -13.59
CA ALA A 76 -18.04 -33.36 -13.53
C ALA A 76 -17.55 -33.56 -12.10
N ALA A 77 -16.71 -34.58 -11.90
CA ALA A 77 -15.98 -34.79 -10.66
C ALA A 77 -15.47 -33.43 -10.16
N LEU A 78 -16.03 -32.98 -9.03
CA LEU A 78 -15.80 -31.66 -8.49
C LEU A 78 -14.29 -31.53 -8.24
N ALA A 79 -13.59 -30.76 -9.07
CA ALA A 79 -12.16 -30.56 -8.91
C ALA A 79 -11.90 -30.11 -7.47
N PRO A 80 -10.90 -30.68 -6.77
CA PRO A 80 -10.64 -30.33 -5.38
C PRO A 80 -10.42 -28.81 -5.28
N PRO A 81 -10.94 -28.17 -4.24
CA PRO A 81 -10.83 -26.74 -4.10
C PRO A 81 -9.36 -26.31 -4.14
N PRO A 82 -9.04 -25.19 -4.81
CA PRO A 82 -7.66 -24.74 -4.92
C PRO A 82 -7.09 -24.52 -3.52
N LYS A 83 -5.87 -25.01 -3.26
CA LYS A 83 -5.17 -24.72 -2.01
C LYS A 83 -4.96 -23.21 -1.94
N VAL A 84 -5.52 -22.57 -0.92
CA VAL A 84 -5.37 -21.14 -0.66
C VAL A 84 -4.51 -20.92 0.58
N SER A 85 -3.68 -19.87 0.54
CA SER A 85 -2.98 -19.40 1.74
C SER A 85 -3.96 -18.80 2.76
N SER A 86 -3.52 -18.60 4.00
CA SER A 86 -4.30 -17.91 5.05
C SER A 86 -4.75 -16.49 4.65
N ARG A 87 -4.11 -15.91 3.62
CA ARG A 87 -4.46 -14.61 3.04
C ARG A 87 -5.38 -14.71 1.82
N GLY A 88 -5.94 -15.89 1.54
CA GLY A 88 -6.87 -16.12 0.42
C GLY A 88 -6.24 -16.14 -0.97
N ARG A 89 -4.91 -16.26 -1.09
CA ARG A 89 -4.23 -16.36 -2.39
C ARG A 89 -4.11 -17.81 -2.82
N ALA A 90 -4.44 -18.11 -4.07
CA ALA A 90 -4.26 -19.44 -4.66
C ALA A 90 -2.77 -19.83 -4.68
N ILE A 91 -2.45 -21.02 -4.18
CA ILE A 91 -1.11 -21.58 -4.15
C ILE A 91 -0.98 -22.53 -5.34
N THR A 92 -0.27 -22.09 -6.37
CA THR A 92 0.14 -22.94 -7.49
C THR A 92 1.44 -23.65 -7.13
N LEU A 93 1.36 -24.90 -6.69
CA LEU A 93 2.54 -25.74 -6.53
C LEU A 93 3.05 -26.12 -7.92
N LEU A 94 4.31 -25.82 -8.20
CA LEU A 94 4.99 -26.32 -9.41
C LEU A 94 4.99 -27.85 -9.35
N GLN A 95 4.72 -28.52 -10.48
CA GLN A 95 4.59 -29.99 -10.54
C GLN A 95 5.82 -30.75 -9.99
N LYS A 96 6.99 -30.12 -9.97
CA LYS A 96 8.22 -30.66 -9.35
C LYS A 96 8.15 -30.77 -7.82
N LEU A 97 7.23 -30.05 -7.19
CA LEU A 97 7.03 -29.95 -5.73
C LEU A 97 5.67 -30.50 -5.30
N ARG A 98 4.98 -31.23 -6.19
CA ARG A 98 3.65 -31.79 -5.94
C ARG A 98 3.74 -33.22 -5.45
#